data_AF-A0A968BTI1-F1
#
_entry.id   AF-A0A968BTI1-F1
#
_cell.length_a   1.000
_cell.length_b   1.000
_cell.length_c   1.000
_cell.angle_alpha   90.00
_cell.angle_beta   90.00
_cell.angle_gamma   90.00
#
_symmetry.space_group_name_H-M   'P 1'
#
loop_
_entity.id
_entity.type
_entity.pdbx_description
1 polymer ?
#
loop_
_entity_poly.entity_id
_entity_poly.type
_entity_poly.pdbx_seq_one_letter_code
_entity_poly.pdbx_strand_id
1 'polypeptide(L)' 'MLAKVEEMIFLARQMPGLEIQLISGESEGALRRSLLKFTGGLTGTTIRW' A
#
# COMPACT_ATOMS: atom_id res chain seq x y z
N MET A 1 -1.78 -13.81 -5.88
CA MET A 1 -0.96 -12.71 -5.33
C MET A 1 -0.26 -11.92 -6.43
N LEU A 2 0.36 -12.58 -7.42
CA LEU A 2 1.05 -11.96 -8.56
C LEU A 2 0.20 -10.93 -9.33
N ALA A 3 -1.02 -11.31 -9.74
CA ALA A 3 -1.92 -10.43 -10.52
C ALA A 3 -2.21 -9.08 -9.83
N LYS A 4 -2.39 -9.08 -8.50
CA LYS A 4 -2.62 -7.86 -7.72
C LYS A 4 -1.40 -6.95 -7.69
N VAL A 5 -0.20 -7.54 -7.67
CA VAL A 5 1.06 -6.79 -7.72
C VAL A 5 1.27 -6.19 -9.12
N GLU A 6 0.91 -6.92 -10.19
CA GLU A 6 1.01 -6.44 -11.57
C GLU A 6 0.11 -5.23 -11.84
N GLU A 7 -1.14 -5.26 -11.37
CA GLU A 7 -2.06 -4.11 -11.47
C GLU A 7 -1.52 -2.87 -10.72
N MET A 8 -0.91 -3.06 -9.56
CA MET A 8 -0.34 -1.96 -8.78
C MET A 8 0.89 -1.34 -9.45
N ILE A 9 1.75 -2.18 -10.06
CA ILE A 9 2.90 -1.71 -10.84
C ILE A 9 2.43 -0.91 -12.05
N PHE A 10 1.37 -1.37 -12.73
CA PHE A 10 0.78 -0.64 -13.84
C PHE A 10 0.28 0.74 -13.43
N LEU A 11 -0.43 0.85 -12.31
CA LEU A 11 -0.91 2.13 -11.77
C LEU A 11 0.24 3.05 -11.36
N ALA A 12 1.26 2.53 -10.67
CA ALA A 12 2.44 3.31 -10.28
C ALA A 12 3.19 3.90 -11.48
N ARG A 13 3.25 3.17 -12.60
CA ARG A 13 3.89 3.65 -13.84
C ARG A 13 3.13 4.80 -14.51
N GLN A 14 1.81 4.88 -14.33
CA GLN A 14 0.98 5.94 -14.91
C GLN A 14 0.95 7.21 -14.05
N MET A 15 1.33 7.12 -12.78
CA MET A 15 1.26 8.22 -11.81
C MET A 15 2.59 8.37 -11.05
N PRO A 16 3.55 9.14 -11.59
CA PRO A 16 4.82 9.41 -10.93
C PRO A 16 4.60 10.01 -9.52
N GLY A 17 5.21 9.42 -8.51
CA GLY A 17 5.06 9.83 -7.10
C GLY A 17 3.90 9.17 -6.35
N LEU A 18 3.18 8.23 -6.96
CA LEU A 18 2.17 7.43 -6.27
C LEU A 18 2.83 6.42 -5.32
N GLU A 19 2.62 6.58 -4.02
CA GLU A 19 3.01 5.59 -3.02
C GLU A 19 1.86 4.61 -2.78
N ILE A 20 2.12 3.32 -2.93
CA ILE A 20 1.10 2.28 -2.73
C ILE A 20 1.48 1.40 -1.55
N GLN A 21 0.59 1.35 -0.55
CA GLN A 21 0.75 0.54 0.65
C GLN A 21 -0.14 -0.70 0.61
N LEU A 22 0.48 -1.88 0.70
CA LEU A 22 -0.23 -3.15 0.86
C LEU A 22 -0.53 -3.40 2.33
N ILE A 23 -1.80 -3.58 2.66
CA ILE A 23 -2.27 -3.97 3.99
C ILE A 23 -2.97 -5.32 3.93
N SER A 24 -2.76 -6.18 4.94
CA SER A 24 -3.55 -7.40 5.09
C SER A 24 -4.95 -7.02 5.60
N GLY A 25 -5.99 -7.48 4.90
CA GLY A 25 -7.39 -7.25 5.28
C GLY A 25 -7.90 -8.18 6.38
N GLU A 26 -7.05 -9.06 6.90
CA GLU A 26 -7.41 -10.14 7.82
C GLU A 26 -7.83 -9.65 9.22
N SER A 27 -7.58 -8.38 9.54
CA SER A 27 -7.98 -7.78 10.81
C SER A 27 -8.93 -6.61 10.59
N GLU A 28 -10.08 -6.64 11.25
CA GLU A 28 -11.06 -5.55 11.24
C GLU A 28 -10.38 -4.21 11.60
N GLY A 29 -10.64 -3.15 10.84
CA GLY A 29 -10.01 -1.85 11.02
C GLY A 29 -8.54 -1.74 10.55
N ALA A 30 -8.02 -2.70 9.78
CA ALA A 30 -6.66 -2.64 9.22
C ALA A 30 -6.39 -1.36 8.43
N LEU A 31 -7.36 -0.91 7.62
CA LEU A 31 -7.27 0.35 6.88
C LEU A 31 -7.12 1.56 7.82
N ARG A 32 -8.00 1.66 8.83
CA ARG A 32 -7.99 2.74 9.81
C ARG A 32 -6.66 2.78 10.58
N ARG A 33 -6.13 1.63 10.99
CA ARG A 33 -4.83 1.52 11.66
C ARG A 33 -3.67 1.92 10.76
N SER A 34 -3.69 1.55 9.47
CA SER A 34 -2.63 1.91 8.53
C SER A 34 -2.57 3.42 8.29
N LEU A 35 -3.74 4.06 8.12
CA LEU A 35 -3.84 5.50 7.95
C LEU A 35 -3.37 6.26 9.21
N LEU A 36 -3.71 5.77 10.40
CA LEU A 36 -3.24 6.34 11.67
C LEU A 36 -1.74 6.12 11.93
N LYS A 37 -1.12 5.11 11.32
CA LYS A 37 0.33 4.84 11.42
C LYS A 37 1.15 5.55 10.35
N PHE A 38 0.54 5.96 9.24
CA PHE A 38 1.20 6.77 8.22
C PHE A 38 1.70 8.11 8.78
N THR A 39 1.10 8.59 9.89
CA THR A 39 1.55 9.76 10.64
C THR A 39 2.61 9.47 11.72
N GLY A 40 2.99 8.20 11.97
CA GLY A 40 3.83 7.82 13.12
C GLY A 40 4.84 6.68 12.94
N GLY A 41 4.86 5.96 11.82
CA GLY A 41 5.84 4.88 11.57
C GLY A 41 5.22 3.61 10.98
N LEU A 42 5.87 3.10 9.94
CA LEU A 42 5.40 2.10 8.98
C LEU A 42 5.00 0.75 9.60
N THR A 43 3.75 0.32 9.35
CA THR A 43 3.45 -1.12 9.20
C THR A 43 2.93 -1.37 7.80
N GLY A 44 3.79 -1.88 6.92
CA GLY A 44 3.48 -2.25 5.55
C GLY A 44 4.75 -2.36 4.70
N THR A 45 4.61 -2.93 3.52
CA THR A 45 5.66 -2.92 2.50
C THR A 45 5.46 -1.69 1.61
N THR A 46 6.45 -0.81 1.56
CA THR A 46 6.45 0.35 0.66
C THR A 46 7.19 -0.01 -0.63
N ILE A 47 6.54 0.22 -1.77
CA ILE A 47 7.17 0.15 -3.09
C ILE A 47 7.42 1.59 -3.55
N ARG A 48 8.69 1.97 -3.72
CA ARG A 48 9.10 3.27 -4.26
C ARG A 48 9.56 3.09 -5.70
N TRP A 49 9.05 3.95 -6.60
CA TRP A 49 9.41 3.99 -8.02
C TRP A 49 9.66 5.42 -8.46
#